data_AF-A0A1Y3B014-F1
#
_entry.id   AF-A0A1Y3B014-F1
#
_cell.length_a   1.000
_cell.length_b   1.000
_cell.length_c   1.000
_cell.angle_alpha   90.00
_cell.angle_beta   90.00
_cell.angle_gamma   90.00
#
_symmetry.space_group_name_H-M   'P 1'
#
loop_
_entity.id
_entity.type
_entity.pdbx_description
1 polymer ?
#
loop_
_entity_poly.entity_id
_entity_poly.type
_entity_poly.pdbx_seq_one_letter_code
_entity_poly.pdbx_strand_id
1 'polypeptide(L)' 'MTHLDKDIVDLFSRRAYDVAGSSKGVKVFLNGECLPVRGFQSYVNLFIKDKEDDNNEPLKLAHEV' A
#
# COMPACT_ATOMS: atom_id res chain seq x y z
N MET A 1 23.31 -15.51 1.36
CA MET A 1 22.67 -14.32 1.94
C MET A 1 23.58 -13.72 2.99
N THR A 2 24.38 -12.71 2.65
CA THR A 2 25.20 -11.95 3.61
C THR A 2 24.61 -10.57 3.93
N HIS A 3 23.64 -10.14 3.11
CA HIS A 3 22.90 -8.90 3.21
C HIS A 3 21.52 -9.11 2.59
N LEU A 4 20.61 -8.16 2.79
CA LEU A 4 19.33 -8.11 2.09
C LEU A 4 19.57 -7.46 0.72
N ASP A 5 19.21 -8.17 -0.34
CA ASP A 5 19.23 -7.59 -1.68
C ASP A 5 18.02 -6.67 -1.90
N LYS A 6 18.05 -5.94 -3.02
CA LYS A 6 17.02 -4.97 -3.36
C LYS A 6 15.63 -5.60 -3.43
N ASP A 7 15.51 -6.80 -4.02
CA ASP A 7 14.21 -7.44 -4.23
C ASP A 7 13.56 -7.85 -2.89
N ILE A 8 14.36 -8.34 -1.94
CA ILE A 8 13.89 -8.65 -0.59
C ILE A 8 13.54 -7.38 0.18
N VAL A 9 14.34 -6.31 0.07
CA VAL A 9 14.03 -5.02 0.70
C VAL A 9 12.73 -4.43 0.14
N ASP A 10 12.52 -4.49 -1.17
CA ASP A 10 11.29 -4.03 -1.83
C ASP A 10 10.08 -4.86 -1.38
N LEU A 11 10.25 -6.17 -1.26
CA LEU A 11 9.21 -7.07 -0.76
C LEU A 11 8.82 -6.76 0.69
N PHE A 12 9.78 -6.52 1.57
CA PHE A 12 9.54 -6.16 2.97
C PHE A 12 8.94 -4.76 3.10
N SER A 13 9.38 -3.82 2.26
CA SER A 13 8.82 -2.47 2.21
C SER A 13 7.36 -2.52 1.80
N ARG A 14 7.01 -3.27 0.75
CA ARG A 14 5.60 -3.51 0.37
C ARG A 14 4.82 -4.13 1.53
N ARG A 15 5.40 -5.09 2.25
CA ARG A 15 4.74 -5.72 3.40
C ARG A 15 4.43 -4.72 4.52
N ALA A 16 5.26 -3.71 4.74
CA ALA A 16 4.96 -2.65 5.70
C ALA A 16 3.72 -1.83 5.29
N TYR A 17 3.54 -1.56 3.99
CA TYR A 17 2.31 -0.93 3.45
C TYR A 17 1.09 -1.85 3.62
N ASP A 18 1.23 -3.16 3.39
CA ASP A 18 0.15 -4.14 3.59
C ASP A 18 -0.35 -4.11 5.05
N VAL A 19 0.58 -4.07 6.03
CA VAL A 19 0.24 -3.97 7.46
C VAL A 19 -0.49 -2.65 7.76
N ALA A 20 -0.02 -1.53 7.21
CA ALA A 20 -0.63 -0.22 7.39
C ALA A 20 -2.05 -0.14 6.81
N GLY A 21 -2.31 -0.84 5.70
CA GLY A 21 -3.62 -0.92 5.07
C GLY A 21 -4.60 -1.86 5.78
N SER A 22 -4.12 -2.99 6.30
CA SER A 22 -4.96 -4.05 6.87
C SER A 22 -5.24 -3.89 8.37
N SER A 23 -4.38 -3.17 9.11
CA SER A 23 -4.47 -3.07 10.57
C SER A 23 -5.20 -1.79 11.00
N LYS A 24 -6.49 -1.91 11.34
CA LYS A 24 -7.32 -0.77 11.78
C LYS A 24 -6.75 -0.14 13.05
N GLY A 25 -6.53 1.17 13.03
CA GLY A 25 -6.06 1.95 14.20
C GLY A 25 -4.55 1.91 14.45
N VAL A 26 -3.77 1.24 13.60
CA VAL A 26 -2.31 1.13 13.74
C VAL A 26 -1.60 2.13 12.82
N LYS A 27 -0.61 2.86 13.34
CA LYS A 27 0.32 3.68 12.54
C LYS A 27 1.60 2.91 12.30
N VAL A 28 1.98 2.76 11.03
CA VAL A 28 3.20 2.05 10.63
C VAL A 28 4.26 3.05 10.21
N PHE A 29 5.48 2.82 10.70
CA PHE A 29 6.67 3.59 10.32
C PHE A 29 7.67 2.67 9.63
N LEU A 30 8.25 3.13 8.53
CA LEU A 30 9.33 2.45 7.82
C LEU A 30 10.51 3.42 7.71
N ASN A 31 11.67 3.03 8.23
CA ASN A 31 12.88 3.88 8.26
C ASN A 31 12.68 5.27 8.90
N GLY A 32 11.82 5.35 9.92
CA GLY A 32 11.51 6.60 10.63
C GLY A 32 10.40 7.45 10.01
N GLU A 33 9.92 7.10 8.82
CA GLU A 33 8.84 7.81 8.14
C GLU A 33 7.49 7.10 8.34
N CYS A 34 6.45 7.88 8.67
CA CYS A 34 5.09 7.34 8.76
C CYS A 34 4.56 7.04 7.36
N LEU A 35 4.13 5.80 7.12
CA LEU A 35 3.56 5.45 5.83
C LEU A 35 2.24 6.23 5.59
N PRO A 36 2.01 6.78 4.38
CA PRO A 36 0.85 7.59 4.07
C PRO A 36 -0.41 6.74 3.80
N VAL A 37 -0.62 5.70 4.61
CA VAL A 37 -1.75 4.76 4.50
C VAL A 37 -2.57 4.81 5.78
N ARG A 38 -3.87 5.00 5.63
CA ARG A 38 -4.88 5.06 6.70
C ARG A 38 -6.02 4.09 6.38
N GLY A 39 -5.79 2.81 6.66
CA GLY A 39 -6.76 1.74 6.43
C GLY A 39 -6.88 1.30 4.97
N PHE A 40 -7.75 0.31 4.74
CA PHE A 40 -7.72 -0.51 3.53
C PHE A 40 -8.01 0.28 2.25
N GLN A 41 -9.00 1.18 2.28
CA GLN A 41 -9.35 1.99 1.12
C GLN A 41 -8.16 2.83 0.59
N SER A 42 -7.43 3.47 1.50
CA SER A 42 -6.25 4.27 1.13
C SER A 42 -5.10 3.42 0.59
N TYR A 43 -4.95 2.20 1.11
CA TYR A 43 -3.96 1.24 0.62
C TYR A 43 -4.28 0.80 -0.81
N VAL A 44 -5.53 0.43 -1.09
CA VAL A 44 -5.95 0.03 -2.45
C VAL A 44 -5.80 1.19 -3.44
N ASN A 45 -6.09 2.42 -3.01
CA ASN A 45 -5.87 3.62 -3.84
C ASN A 45 -4.44 3.74 -4.36
N LEU A 46 -3.41 3.24 -3.66
CA LEU A 46 -2.02 3.23 -4.18
C LEU A 46 -1.86 2.42 -5.48
N PHE A 47 -2.72 1.43 -5.70
CA PHE A 47 -2.63 0.52 -6.84
C PHE A 47 -3.52 0.90 -8.01
N ILE A 48 -4.58 1.67 -7.76
CA ILE A 48 -5.57 2.05 -8.77
C ILE A 48 -5.49 3.53 -9.16
N LYS A 49 -4.75 4.34 -8.39
CA LYS A 49 -4.53 5.74 -8.73
C LYS A 49 -3.90 5.83 -10.13
N ASP A 50 -4.41 6.76 -10.93
CA ASP A 50 -3.96 7.03 -12.30
C ASP A 50 -4.11 5.83 -13.25
N LYS A 51 -4.93 4.84 -12.89
CA LYS A 51 -5.33 3.75 -13.79
C LYS A 51 -6.76 3.97 -14.28
N GLU A 52 -6.97 3.62 -15.53
CA GLU A 52 -8.24 3.73 -16.22
C GLU A 52 -8.79 2.34 -16.57
N ASP A 53 -10.10 2.27 -16.78
CA ASP A 53 -10.78 1.09 -17.33
C ASP A 53 -10.77 1.10 -18.87
N ASP A 54 -11.42 0.11 -19.49
CA ASP A 54 -11.51 -0.03 -20.95
C ASP A 54 -12.24 1.13 -21.64
N ASN A 55 -12.96 1.97 -20.88
CA ASN A 55 -13.66 3.15 -21.36
C ASN A 55 -12.84 4.43 -21.16
N ASN A 56 -11.59 4.35 -20.70
CA ASN A 56 -10.74 5.47 -20.27
C ASN A 56 -11.30 6.23 -19.05
N GLU A 57 -12.10 5.58 -18.20
CA GLU A 57 -12.59 6.16 -16.94
C GLU A 57 -11.69 5.74 -15.77
N PRO A 58 -11.39 6.62 -14.80
CA PRO A 58 -10.59 6.25 -13.63
C PRO A 58 -11.18 5.08 -12.86
N LEU A 59 -10.33 4.12 -12.45
CA LEU A 59 -10.77 2.95 -11.67
C LEU A 59 -11.47 3.37 -10.37
N LYS A 60 -12.66 2.81 -10.13
CA LYS A 60 -13.47 3.08 -8.94
C LYS A 60 -13.27 2.00 -7.89
N LEU A 61 -13.09 2.41 -6.64
CA LEU A 61 -12.98 1.50 -5.49
C LEU A 61 -14.32 1.35 -4.78
N ALA A 62 -14.85 0.12 -4.75
CA ALA A 62 -15.94 -0.27 -3.87
C ALA A 62 -15.38 -0.88 -2.58
N HIS A 63 -15.79 -0.36 -1.42
CA HIS A 63 -15.36 -0.84 -0.12
C HIS A 63 -16.52 -0.74 0.87
N GLU A 64 -16.90 -1.88 1.46
CA GLU A 64 -17.92 -2.00 2.51
C GLU A 64 -17.22 -2.23 3.87
N VAL A 65 -17.76 -1.65 4.94
CA VAL A 65 -17.17 -1.64 6.30
C VAL A 65 -18.05 -2.40 7.27
#